data_AF-A0A1G0X729-F1
#
_entry.id   AF-A0A1G0X729-F1
#
_cell.length_a   1.000
_cell.length_b   1.000
_cell.length_c   1.000
_cell.angle_alpha   90.00
_cell.angle_beta   90.00
_cell.angle_gamma   90.00
#
_symmetry.space_group_name_H-M   'P 1'
#
loop_
_entity.id
_entity.type
_entity.pdbx_description
1 polymer ?
#
loop_
_entity_poly.entity_id
_entity_poly.type
_entity_poly.pdbx_seq_one_letter_code
_entity_poly.pdbx_strand_id
1 'polypeptide(L)' 'MANEKQSGSFEQSFIMRLDALLRLQIEFNKDKENFNEGVAARILKSVGLTPTEIAKILGKKSATDVAPYLYPKKKVK' A
#
# COMPACT_ATOMS: atom_id res chain seq x y z
N MET A 1 -7.88 -9.96 35.96
CA MET A 1 -6.64 -10.10 35.16
C MET A 1 -7.02 -9.91 33.70
N ALA A 2 -6.77 -8.73 33.13
CA ALA A 2 -7.15 -8.41 31.75
C ALA A 2 -5.93 -7.85 31.05
N ASN A 3 -5.05 -8.72 30.56
CA ASN A 3 -3.85 -8.27 29.83
C ASN A 3 -3.41 -9.25 28.72
N GLU A 4 -4.34 -9.96 28.08
CA GLU A 4 -4.01 -10.92 27.02
C GLU A 4 -4.52 -10.55 25.62
N LYS A 5 -5.33 -9.49 25.45
CA LYS A 5 -5.94 -9.17 24.14
C LYS A 5 -5.14 -8.22 23.24
N GLN A 6 -4.07 -7.58 23.74
CA GLN A 6 -3.36 -6.56 22.96
C GLN A 6 -2.22 -7.12 22.08
N SER A 7 -1.62 -8.26 22.45
CA SER A 7 -0.47 -8.83 21.72
C SER A 7 -0.82 -9.31 20.31
N GLY A 8 -1.97 -9.97 20.11
CA GLY A 8 -2.35 -10.52 18.80
C GLY A 8 -2.66 -9.48 17.72
N SER A 9 -3.07 -8.26 18.11
CA SER A 9 -3.39 -7.20 17.16
C SER A 9 -2.15 -6.54 16.55
N PHE A 10 -1.05 -6.47 17.32
CA PHE A 10 0.20 -5.90 16.85
C PHE A 10 0.88 -6.83 15.84
N GLU A 11 1.01 -8.11 16.19
CA GLU A 11 1.63 -9.12 15.32
C GLU A 11 0.92 -9.23 13.96
N GLN A 12 -0.41 -9.24 13.95
CA GLN A 12 -1.18 -9.25 12.70
C GLN A 12 -0.95 -7.99 11.86
N SER A 13 -0.96 -6.80 12.49
CA SER A 13 -0.66 -5.55 11.77
C SER A 13 0.77 -5.52 11.23
N PHE A 14 1.73 -6.10 11.95
CA PHE A 14 3.13 -6.20 11.53
C PHE A 14 3.27 -7.13 10.32
N ILE A 15 2.70 -8.34 10.39
CA ILE A 15 2.72 -9.33 9.30
C ILE A 15 2.10 -8.75 8.03
N MET A 16 0.94 -8.08 8.14
CA MET A 16 0.29 -7.46 6.98
C MET A 16 1.18 -6.39 6.34
N ARG A 17 1.76 -5.50 7.14
CA ARG A 17 2.65 -4.43 6.62
C ARG A 17 3.90 -5.02 5.98
N LEU A 18 4.49 -6.06 6.57
CA LEU A 18 5.65 -6.76 6.01
C LEU A 18 5.31 -7.43 4.68
N ASP A 19 4.18 -8.12 4.58
CA ASP A 19 3.70 -8.74 3.34
C ASP A 19 3.53 -7.70 2.22
N ALA A 20 2.95 -6.54 2.51
CA ALA A 20 2.83 -5.46 1.53
C ALA A 20 4.19 -4.91 1.06
N LEU A 21 5.17 -4.77 1.96
CA LEU A 21 6.52 -4.35 1.58
C LEU A 21 7.20 -5.40 0.69
N LEU A 22 7.04 -6.69 0.99
CA LEU A 22 7.56 -7.78 0.16
C LEU A 22 6.92 -7.77 -1.23
N ARG A 23 5.59 -7.62 -1.32
CA ARG A 23 4.88 -7.51 -2.60
C ARG A 23 5.31 -6.29 -3.41
N LEU A 24 5.49 -5.15 -2.73
CA LEU A 24 6.00 -3.94 -3.35
C LEU A 24 7.41 -4.16 -3.92
N GLN A 25 8.30 -4.78 -3.14
CA GLN A 25 9.65 -5.09 -3.56
C GLN A 25 9.69 -6.07 -4.74
N ILE A 26 8.82 -7.08 -4.75
CA ILE A 26 8.66 -8.01 -5.88
C ILE A 26 8.21 -7.26 -7.13
N GLU A 27 7.25 -6.33 -7.00
CA GLU A 27 6.76 -5.52 -8.11
C GLU A 27 7.85 -4.58 -8.65
N PHE A 28 8.70 -4.01 -7.79
CA PHE A 28 9.86 -3.22 -8.20
C PHE A 28 10.97 -4.03 -8.90
N ASN A 29 11.07 -5.32 -8.59
CA ASN A 29 12.09 -6.22 -9.15
C ASN A 29 11.63 -6.97 -10.41
N LYS A 30 10.33 -7.04 -10.67
CA LYS A 30 9.85 -7.36 -12.03
C LYS A 30 10.34 -6.25 -12.94
N ASP A 31 10.91 -6.62 -14.08
CA ASP A 31 11.53 -5.74 -15.10
C ASP A 31 11.23 -4.27 -14.85
N LYS A 32 12.24 -3.48 -14.46
CA LYS A 32 12.05 -2.08 -14.03
C LYS A 32 11.25 -1.22 -15.02
N GLU A 33 11.19 -1.62 -16.29
CA GLU A 33 10.39 -1.00 -17.35
C GLU A 33 8.86 -1.24 -17.23
N ASN A 34 8.43 -2.25 -16.47
CA ASN A 34 7.04 -2.67 -16.31
C ASN A 34 6.45 -2.37 -14.92
N PHE A 35 7.14 -1.58 -14.08
CA PHE A 35 6.64 -1.22 -12.75
C PHE A 35 5.28 -0.53 -12.84
N ASN A 36 4.25 -1.15 -12.26
CA ASN A 36 2.90 -0.60 -12.26
C ASN A 36 2.63 0.19 -10.97
N GLU A 37 2.77 1.52 -11.05
CA GLU A 37 2.48 2.45 -9.93
C GLU A 37 1.07 2.24 -9.34
N GLY A 38 0.10 1.86 -10.17
CA GLY A 38 -1.27 1.61 -9.75
C GLY A 38 -1.41 0.37 -8.87
N VAL A 39 -0.68 -0.69 -9.17
CA VAL A 39 -0.63 -1.92 -8.35
C VAL A 39 0.08 -1.61 -7.03
N ALA A 40 1.22 -0.93 -7.09
CA ALA A 40 1.98 -0.51 -5.91
C ALA A 40 1.15 0.34 -4.93
N ALA A 41 0.43 1.35 -5.45
CA ALA A 41 -0.43 2.22 -4.64
C ALA A 41 -1.55 1.42 -3.93
N ARG A 42 -2.15 0.43 -4.60
CA ARG A 42 -3.20 -0.42 -4.01
C ARG A 42 -2.67 -1.36 -2.94
N ILE A 43 -1.50 -1.95 -3.15
CA ILE A 43 -0.83 -2.79 -2.14
C ILE A 43 -0.58 -1.98 -0.87
N LEU A 44 0.00 -0.79 -0.99
CA LEU A 44 0.26 0.10 0.14
C LEU A 44 -1.03 0.54 0.86
N LYS A 45 -2.09 0.82 0.10
CA LYS A 45 -3.39 1.19 0.68
C LYS A 45 -4.02 0.05 1.48
N SER A 46 -3.84 -1.20 1.03
CA SER A 46 -4.40 -2.38 1.68
C SER A 46 -3.90 -2.60 3.11
N VAL A 47 -2.72 -2.09 3.43
CA VAL A 47 -2.11 -2.17 4.78
C VAL A 47 -2.29 -0.89 5.60
N GLY A 48 -3.21 -0.03 5.17
CA GLY A 48 -3.65 1.13 5.94
C GLY A 48 -2.85 2.41 5.73
N LEU A 49 -1.91 2.45 4.77
CA LEU A 49 -1.22 3.71 4.48
C LEU A 49 -2.18 4.76 3.92
N THR A 50 -1.96 6.00 4.34
CA THR A 50 -2.67 7.17 3.84
C THR A 50 -2.20 7.54 2.45
N PRO A 51 -3.04 8.20 1.62
CA PRO A 51 -2.62 8.68 0.31
C PRO A 51 -1.35 9.55 0.33
N THR A 52 -1.15 10.32 1.40
CA THR A 52 0.06 11.16 1.59
C THR A 52 1.31 10.32 1.80
N GLU A 53 1.25 9.25 2.61
CA GLU A 53 2.38 8.33 2.82
C GLU A 53 2.70 7.55 1.54
N ILE A 54 1.67 7.12 0.82
CA ILE A 54 1.82 6.44 -0.48
C ILE A 54 2.51 7.37 -1.49
N ALA A 55 2.11 8.63 -1.56
CA ALA A 55 2.76 9.62 -2.44
C ALA A 55 4.25 9.76 -2.13
N LYS A 56 4.65 9.80 -0.86
CA LYS A 56 6.06 9.85 -0.46
C LYS A 56 6.83 8.61 -0.91
N ILE A 57 6.27 7.42 -0.73
CA ILE A 57 6.91 6.15 -1.14
C ILE A 57 7.08 6.06 -2.65
N LEU A 58 6.09 6.54 -3.42
CA LEU A 58 6.10 6.53 -4.88
C LEU A 58 6.79 7.75 -5.51
N GLY A 59 7.41 8.63 -4.71
CA GLY A 59 8.10 9.83 -5.20
C GLY A 59 7.19 10.89 -5.84
N LYS A 60 5.89 10.91 -5.49
CA LYS A 60 4.91 11.90 -5.96
C LYS A 60 4.85 13.11 -5.02
N LYS A 61 4.37 14.24 -5.55
CA LYS A 61 4.33 15.52 -4.81
C LYS A 61 3.22 15.56 -3.76
N SER A 62 2.08 14.92 -4.03
CA SER A 62 0.89 15.03 -3.19
C SER A 62 -0.01 13.80 -3.23
N ALA A 63 -0.92 13.70 -2.25
CA ALA A 63 -1.97 12.68 -2.20
C ALA A 63 -2.86 12.67 -3.45
N THR A 64 -3.07 13.83 -4.07
CA THR A 64 -3.84 14.00 -5.31
C THR A 64 -3.22 13.28 -6.50
N ASP A 65 -1.89 13.21 -6.55
CA ASP A 65 -1.16 12.58 -7.65
C ASP A 65 -1.30 11.05 -7.64
N VAL A 66 -1.62 10.45 -6.48
CA VAL A 66 -1.88 9.01 -6.32
C VAL A 66 -3.37 8.67 -6.27
N ALA A 67 -4.25 9.66 -6.16
CA ALA A 67 -5.70 9.45 -6.08
C ALA A 67 -6.28 8.64 -7.26
N PRO A 68 -5.85 8.83 -8.53
CA PRO A 68 -6.36 8.03 -9.65
C PRO A 68 -6.10 6.52 -9.51
N TYR A 69 -5.01 6.15 -8.83
CA TYR A 69 -4.63 4.75 -8.60
C TYR A 69 -5.48 4.08 -7.51
N LEU A 70 -5.82 4.88 -6.49
CA LEU A 70 -6.57 4.44 -5.30
C LEU A 70 -8.08 4.42 -5.55
N TYR A 71 -8.58 5.37 -6.34
CA TYR A 71 -10.01 5.56 -6.61
C TYR A 71 -10.27 5.63 -8.12
N PRO A 72 -10.08 4.51 -8.85
CA PRO A 72 -10.34 4.50 -10.28
C PRO A 72 -11.81 4.81 -10.53
N LYS A 73 -12.10 5.81 -11.36
CA LYS A 73 -13.48 6.10 -11.79
C LYS A 73 -14.04 4.84 -12.43
N LYS A 74 -15.13 4.29 -11.89
CA LYS A 74 -15.88 3.20 -12.53
C LYS A 74 -16.21 3.67 -13.95
N LYS A 75 -15.80 2.89 -14.96
CA LYS A 75 -16.29 3.09 -16.31
C LYS A 75 -17.81 2.80 -16.25
N VAL A 76 -18.60 3.86 -16.36
CA VAL A 76 -20.04 3.73 -16.64
C VAL A 76 -20.09 3.08 -18.02
N LYS A 77 -20.59 1.84 -18.05
CA LYS A 77 -20.68 1.02 -19.25
C LYS A 77 -21.95 1.36 -19.99
#